data_AF-A0A7T7XKC3-F1
#
_entry.id   AF-A0A7T7XKC3-F1
#
_cell.length_a   1.000
_cell.length_b   1.000
_cell.length_c   1.000
_cell.angle_alpha   90.00
_cell.angle_beta   90.00
_cell.angle_gamma   90.00
#
_symmetry.space_group_name_H-M   'P 1'
#
loop_
_entity.id
_entity.type
_entity.pdbx_description
1 polymer ?
#
loop_
_entity_poly.entity_id
_entity_poly.type
_entity_poly.pdbx_seq_one_letter_code
_entity_poly.pdbx_strand_id
1 'polypeptide(L)'
;MENNILVKKFADRFIQYFKQLEDIVEICPDGLWNKKSSGYTFSHQMVHTLGNMFLWMRDEAINFFDGIEDGVNGLSIHNELDMEPKDIQKQHHTKNDVLEMCAGTKNQCEKWFNNKNDDWLYLPIKMDINRDINFTNFDVTMEMAQHTMYHIGHCEAVLREHTIKIKTYLGY
;
A
#
# COMPACT_ATOMS: atom_id res chain seq x y z
N MET A 1 1.35 -29.47 14.07
CA MET A 1 0.62 -28.52 13.20
C MET A 1 1.62 -27.48 12.76
N GLU A 2 1.63 -27.09 11.49
CA GLU A 2 2.44 -25.93 11.07
C GLU A 2 1.95 -24.69 11.84
N ASN A 3 2.88 -24.02 12.52
CA ASN A 3 2.60 -22.80 13.28
C ASN A 3 2.61 -21.59 12.30
N ASN A 4 1.71 -21.54 11.33
CA ASN A 4 1.69 -20.49 10.29
C ASN A 4 0.27 -19.99 9.96
N ILE A 5 -0.67 -20.14 10.88
CA ILE A 5 -2.08 -19.82 10.65
C ILE A 5 -2.27 -18.31 10.51
N LEU A 6 -1.63 -17.51 11.38
CA LEU A 6 -1.74 -16.06 11.33
C LEU A 6 -1.06 -15.50 10.09
N VAL A 7 0.16 -15.97 9.79
CA VAL A 7 0.89 -15.57 8.57
C VAL A 7 0.06 -15.84 7.32
N LYS A 8 -0.53 -17.04 7.18
CA LYS A 8 -1.39 -17.37 6.04
C LYS A 8 -2.62 -16.45 5.96
N LYS A 9 -3.27 -16.17 7.09
CA LYS A 9 -4.43 -15.25 7.12
C LYS A 9 -4.06 -13.83 6.74
N PHE A 10 -2.90 -13.33 7.17
CA PHE A 10 -2.41 -12.03 6.74
C PHE A 10 -2.13 -12.03 5.24
N ALA A 11 -1.39 -13.02 4.73
CA ALA A 11 -1.11 -13.13 3.30
C ALA A 11 -2.39 -13.12 2.44
N ASP A 12 -3.37 -13.96 2.78
CA ASP A 12 -4.67 -13.99 2.08
C ASP A 12 -5.37 -12.64 2.12
N ARG A 13 -5.29 -11.94 3.25
CA ARG A 13 -5.93 -10.64 3.43
C ARG A 13 -5.26 -9.55 2.61
N PHE A 14 -3.93 -9.53 2.53
CA PHE A 14 -3.22 -8.60 1.66
C PHE A 14 -3.51 -8.85 0.18
N ILE A 15 -3.63 -10.11 -0.26
CA ILE A 15 -4.08 -10.44 -1.63
C ILE A 15 -5.45 -9.82 -1.92
N GLN A 16 -6.38 -9.87 -0.96
CA GLN A 16 -7.69 -9.23 -1.11
C GLN A 16 -7.57 -7.69 -1.19
N TYR A 17 -6.69 -7.07 -0.40
CA TYR A 17 -6.46 -5.63 -0.48
C TYR A 17 -5.91 -5.22 -1.85
N PHE A 18 -4.95 -5.95 -2.41
CA PHE A 18 -4.47 -5.67 -3.77
C PHE A 18 -5.60 -5.78 -4.81
N LYS A 19 -6.46 -6.80 -4.71
CA LYS A 19 -7.61 -6.92 -5.60
C LYS A 19 -8.56 -5.72 -5.50
N GLN A 20 -8.81 -5.22 -4.29
CA GLN A 20 -9.64 -4.04 -4.04
C GLN A 20 -9.01 -2.77 -4.60
N LEU A 21 -7.70 -2.59 -4.41
CA LEU A 21 -6.94 -1.47 -4.98
C LEU A 21 -6.99 -1.49 -6.51
N GLU A 22 -6.79 -2.64 -7.14
CA GLU A 22 -6.93 -2.82 -8.60
C GLU A 22 -8.35 -2.49 -9.08
N ASP A 23 -9.39 -3.00 -8.40
CA ASP A 23 -10.78 -2.68 -8.75
C ASP A 23 -11.05 -1.17 -8.64
N ILE A 24 -10.52 -0.49 -7.61
CA ILE A 24 -10.66 0.96 -7.45
C ILE A 24 -10.04 1.72 -8.64
N VAL A 25 -8.84 1.31 -9.08
CA VAL A 25 -8.17 1.94 -10.23
C VAL A 25 -8.98 1.74 -11.51
N GLU A 26 -9.52 0.54 -11.71
CA GLU A 26 -10.34 0.19 -12.88
C GLU A 26 -11.63 1.03 -12.95
N ILE A 27 -12.35 1.16 -11.82
CA ILE A 27 -13.66 1.83 -11.81
C ILE A 27 -13.59 3.36 -11.68
N CYS A 28 -12.47 3.92 -11.21
CA CYS A 28 -12.32 5.37 -11.05
C CYS A 28 -12.33 6.06 -12.42
N PRO A 29 -13.22 7.02 -12.73
CA PRO A 29 -13.20 7.72 -14.01
C PRO A 29 -11.95 8.60 -14.19
N ASP A 30 -11.49 8.76 -15.42
CA ASP A 30 -10.29 9.57 -15.73
C ASP A 30 -10.43 11.02 -15.25
N GLY A 31 -11.64 11.60 -15.36
CA GLY A 31 -11.94 12.94 -14.88
C GLY A 31 -11.91 13.11 -13.35
N LEU A 32 -11.90 12.00 -12.60
CA LEU A 32 -11.80 11.98 -11.14
C LEU A 32 -10.39 11.62 -10.64
N TRP A 33 -9.64 10.86 -11.44
CA TRP A 33 -8.34 10.30 -11.10
C TRP A 33 -7.33 11.31 -10.51
N ASN A 34 -7.20 12.47 -11.14
CA ASN A 34 -6.30 13.55 -10.70
C ASN A 34 -7.06 14.76 -10.12
N LYS A 35 -8.37 14.61 -9.86
CA LYS A 35 -9.18 15.67 -9.25
C LYS A 35 -9.05 15.58 -7.73
N LYS A 36 -8.74 16.71 -7.10
CA LYS A 36 -8.67 16.81 -5.64
C LYS A 36 -10.06 16.61 -5.04
N SER A 37 -10.20 15.66 -4.12
CA SER A 37 -11.39 15.41 -3.32
C SER A 37 -10.97 15.14 -1.89
N SER A 38 -11.62 15.77 -0.91
CA SER A 38 -11.33 15.55 0.52
C SER A 38 -9.84 15.70 0.89
N GLY A 39 -9.16 16.65 0.26
CA GLY A 39 -7.77 17.01 0.57
C GLY A 39 -6.70 16.43 -0.37
N TYR A 40 -6.96 15.36 -1.12
CA TYR A 40 -5.96 14.70 -1.99
C TYR A 40 -6.58 14.17 -3.31
N THR A 41 -5.77 13.75 -4.27
CA THR A 41 -6.25 13.08 -5.50
C THR A 41 -6.30 11.56 -5.31
N PHE A 42 -7.07 10.84 -6.13
CA PHE A 42 -7.04 9.37 -6.14
C PHE A 42 -5.64 8.84 -6.39
N SER A 43 -4.97 9.35 -7.43
CA SER A 43 -3.61 8.96 -7.78
C SER A 43 -2.65 9.09 -6.60
N HIS A 44 -2.73 10.19 -5.84
CA HIS A 44 -1.90 10.39 -4.65
C HIS A 44 -2.22 9.35 -3.57
N GLN A 45 -3.50 9.14 -3.25
CA GLN A 45 -3.92 8.16 -2.23
C GLN A 45 -3.40 6.75 -2.58
N MET A 46 -3.50 6.35 -3.85
CA MET A 46 -3.02 5.05 -4.32
C MET A 46 -1.50 4.92 -4.21
N VAL A 47 -0.75 5.91 -4.69
CA VAL A 47 0.71 5.91 -4.66
C VAL A 47 1.23 5.92 -3.23
N HIS A 48 0.64 6.72 -2.35
CA HIS A 48 0.99 6.75 -0.94
C HIS A 48 0.75 5.40 -0.27
N THR A 49 -0.39 4.75 -0.56
CA THR A 49 -0.72 3.43 -0.02
C THR A 49 0.27 2.36 -0.49
N LEU A 50 0.48 2.27 -1.80
CA LEU A 50 1.38 1.28 -2.41
C LEU A 50 2.84 1.50 -2.01
N GLY A 51 3.27 2.76 -1.90
CA GLY A 51 4.62 3.12 -1.51
C GLY A 51 4.91 2.78 -0.05
N ASN A 52 3.99 3.06 0.87
CA ASN A 52 4.15 2.66 2.28
C ASN A 52 4.19 1.13 2.42
N MET A 53 3.29 0.39 1.77
CA MET A 53 3.36 -1.07 1.80
C MET A 53 4.67 -1.59 1.24
N PHE A 54 5.14 -1.06 0.11
CA PHE A 54 6.41 -1.47 -0.50
C PHE A 54 7.57 -1.25 0.45
N LEU A 55 7.64 -0.06 1.06
CA LEU A 55 8.72 0.33 1.95
C LEU A 55 8.72 -0.45 3.26
N TRP A 56 7.58 -0.55 3.94
CA TRP A 56 7.49 -1.19 5.25
C TRP A 56 7.53 -2.72 5.18
N MET A 57 7.04 -3.32 4.07
CA MET A 57 7.02 -4.77 3.85
C MET A 57 8.12 -5.23 2.86
N ARG A 58 9.23 -4.47 2.78
CA ARG A 58 10.38 -4.80 1.93
C ARG A 58 11.19 -5.99 2.46
N ASP A 59 12.04 -6.53 1.60
CA ASP A 59 13.09 -7.47 2.00
C ASP A 59 14.13 -6.74 2.85
N GLU A 60 14.67 -7.39 3.88
CA GLU A 60 15.73 -6.84 4.74
C GLU A 60 16.99 -6.46 3.93
N ALA A 61 17.20 -7.09 2.76
CA ALA A 61 18.29 -6.75 1.85
C ALA A 61 18.10 -5.42 1.10
N ILE A 62 16.90 -4.82 1.13
CA ILE A 62 16.60 -3.53 0.50
C ILE A 62 16.73 -2.45 1.58
N ASN A 63 17.70 -1.53 1.41
CA ASN A 63 17.82 -0.41 2.34
C ASN A 63 16.57 0.46 2.28
N PHE A 64 16.16 0.98 3.44
CA PHE A 64 14.98 1.84 3.55
C PHE A 64 15.08 3.09 2.67
N PHE A 65 16.28 3.69 2.59
CA PHE A 65 16.51 4.91 1.82
C PHE A 65 16.54 4.67 0.30
N ASP A 66 17.07 3.52 -0.14
CA ASP A 66 17.07 3.15 -1.56
C ASP A 66 15.63 3.04 -2.11
N GLY A 67 14.69 2.54 -1.30
CA GLY A 67 13.26 2.46 -1.66
C GLY A 67 12.55 3.83 -1.71
N ILE A 68 13.11 4.88 -1.11
CA ILE A 68 12.55 6.25 -1.12
C ILE A 68 13.17 7.07 -2.26
N GLU A 69 14.49 6.98 -2.47
CA GLU A 69 15.22 7.76 -3.48
C GLU A 69 15.00 7.24 -4.91
N ASP A 70 14.97 5.91 -5.11
CA ASP A 70 14.69 5.31 -6.42
C ASP A 70 13.18 5.18 -6.72
N GLY A 71 12.36 5.35 -5.68
CA GLY A 71 10.91 5.17 -5.76
C GLY A 71 10.49 3.75 -6.13
N VAL A 72 9.19 3.55 -6.39
CA VAL A 72 8.72 2.32 -7.05
C VAL A 72 8.62 2.61 -8.54
N ASN A 73 9.41 1.92 -9.35
CA ASN A 73 9.51 2.14 -10.81
C ASN A 73 9.89 3.59 -11.20
N GLY A 74 10.76 4.26 -10.43
CA GLY A 74 11.17 5.65 -10.68
C GLY A 74 10.18 6.71 -10.20
N LEU A 75 9.16 6.31 -9.43
CA LEU A 75 8.13 7.20 -8.88
C LEU A 75 8.44 7.51 -7.41
N SER A 76 8.77 8.77 -7.12
CA SER A 76 9.12 9.22 -5.77
C SER A 76 7.99 8.94 -4.77
N ILE A 77 8.28 8.16 -3.72
CA ILE A 77 7.34 7.92 -2.63
C ILE A 77 7.56 8.99 -1.57
N HIS A 78 6.60 9.91 -1.42
CA HIS A 78 6.59 10.80 -0.27
C HIS A 78 5.84 10.12 0.88
N ASN A 79 6.56 9.84 1.97
CA ASN A 79 6.00 9.22 3.18
C ASN A 79 4.96 10.11 3.88
N GLU A 80 4.96 11.41 3.59
CA GLU A 80 4.03 12.37 4.18
C GLU A 80 2.98 12.76 3.14
N LEU A 81 1.70 12.49 3.44
CA LEU A 81 0.56 12.99 2.66
C LEU A 81 0.56 14.53 2.58
N ASP A 82 1.12 15.20 3.59
CA ASP A 82 1.05 16.65 3.78
C ASP A 82 2.00 17.48 2.91
N MET A 83 2.93 16.84 2.21
CA MET A 83 3.67 17.54 1.17
C MET A 83 2.83 17.56 -0.11
N GLU A 84 2.15 18.68 -0.34
CA GLU A 84 1.72 19.05 -1.70
C GLU A 84 2.92 18.83 -2.63
N PRO A 85 2.77 18.05 -3.71
CA PRO A 85 3.83 17.86 -4.68
C PRO A 85 4.32 19.24 -5.12
N LYS A 86 5.60 19.55 -4.90
CA LYS A 86 6.18 20.85 -5.31
C LYS A 86 5.95 21.14 -6.80
N ASP A 87 5.73 20.08 -7.59
CA ASP A 87 5.23 20.11 -8.95
C ASP A 87 4.04 19.16 -9.09
N ILE A 88 2.81 19.64 -8.89
CA ILE A 88 1.57 18.90 -9.22
C ILE A 88 1.62 18.31 -10.65
N GLN A 89 2.32 18.97 -11.58
CA GLN A 89 2.48 18.53 -12.97
C GLN A 89 3.44 17.34 -13.17
N LYS A 90 4.32 17.02 -12.21
CA LYS A 90 5.29 15.91 -12.32
C LYS A 90 4.86 14.62 -11.63
N GLN A 91 3.76 14.62 -10.89
CA GLN A 91 3.24 13.46 -10.16
C GLN A 91 1.83 13.03 -10.63
N HIS A 92 1.46 13.37 -11.86
CA HIS A 92 0.26 12.78 -12.48
C HIS A 92 0.56 11.34 -12.90
N HIS A 93 0.61 10.44 -11.92
CA HIS A 93 0.69 9.01 -12.17
C HIS A 93 -0.52 8.59 -12.99
N THR A 94 -0.31 7.88 -14.09
CA THR A 94 -1.41 7.30 -14.85
C THR A 94 -1.98 6.11 -14.07
N LYS A 95 -3.18 5.65 -14.45
CA LYS A 95 -3.72 4.41 -13.91
C LYS A 95 -2.81 3.22 -14.19
N ASN A 96 -2.15 3.19 -15.36
CA ASN A 96 -1.22 2.12 -15.72
C ASN A 96 -0.01 2.14 -14.79
N ASP A 97 0.55 3.31 -14.50
CA ASP A 97 1.68 3.46 -13.56
C ASP A 97 1.31 2.87 -12.19
N VAL A 98 0.12 3.18 -11.69
CA VAL A 98 -0.37 2.67 -10.40
C VAL A 98 -0.63 1.16 -10.45
N LEU A 99 -1.11 0.61 -11.56
CA LEU A 99 -1.29 -0.85 -11.72
C LEU A 99 0.06 -1.57 -11.76
N GLU A 100 1.08 -0.99 -12.40
CA GLU A 100 2.45 -1.52 -12.38
C GLU A 100 3.05 -1.47 -10.96
N MET A 101 2.86 -0.36 -10.24
CA MET A 101 3.21 -0.28 -8.82
C MET A 101 2.48 -1.33 -7.99
N CYS A 102 1.18 -1.54 -8.23
CA CYS A 102 0.38 -2.54 -7.53
C CYS A 102 0.98 -3.94 -7.70
N ALA A 103 1.35 -4.33 -8.93
CA ALA A 103 1.99 -5.60 -9.22
C ALA A 103 3.36 -5.75 -8.52
N GLY A 104 4.19 -4.69 -8.54
CA GLY A 104 5.48 -4.68 -7.86
C GLY A 104 5.36 -4.81 -6.34
N THR A 105 4.51 -3.98 -5.72
CA THR A 105 4.24 -4.00 -4.28
C THR A 105 3.60 -5.32 -3.84
N LYS A 106 2.69 -5.88 -4.64
CA LYS A 106 2.10 -7.20 -4.36
C LYS A 106 3.16 -8.29 -4.30
N ASN A 107 4.07 -8.34 -5.28
CA ASN A 107 5.17 -9.31 -5.27
C ASN A 107 6.06 -9.15 -4.02
N GLN A 108 6.30 -7.90 -3.60
CA GLN A 108 7.06 -7.59 -2.40
C GLN A 108 6.34 -8.06 -1.13
N CYS A 109 5.05 -7.80 -1.00
CA CYS A 109 4.23 -8.29 0.12
C CYS A 109 4.13 -9.82 0.13
N GLU A 110 4.10 -10.50 -1.03
CA GLU A 110 4.15 -11.97 -1.07
C GLU A 110 5.48 -12.49 -0.49
N LYS A 111 6.60 -11.84 -0.81
CA LYS A 111 7.92 -12.18 -0.24
C LYS A 111 7.98 -11.94 1.27
N TRP A 112 7.33 -10.90 1.78
CA TRP A 112 7.23 -10.60 3.21
C TRP A 112 6.70 -11.81 4.02
N PHE A 113 5.68 -12.50 3.50
CA PHE A 113 5.10 -13.69 4.15
C PHE A 113 5.76 -15.02 3.75
N ASN A 114 6.51 -15.05 2.65
CA ASN A 114 7.06 -16.29 2.10
C ASN A 114 8.02 -16.98 3.10
N ASN A 115 7.83 -18.29 3.28
CA ASN A 115 8.60 -19.13 4.21
C ASN A 115 8.62 -18.61 5.67
N LYS A 116 7.62 -17.82 6.10
CA LYS A 116 7.47 -17.37 7.49
C LYS A 116 6.46 -18.22 8.26
N ASN A 117 6.53 -18.12 9.57
CA ASN A 117 5.64 -18.78 10.52
C ASN A 117 5.16 -17.75 11.56
N ASP A 118 4.23 -18.14 12.43
CA ASP A 118 3.62 -17.23 13.40
C ASP A 118 4.63 -16.74 14.44
N ASP A 119 5.69 -17.51 14.73
CA ASP A 119 6.77 -17.08 15.64
C ASP A 119 7.55 -15.88 15.07
N TRP A 120 7.71 -15.81 13.74
CA TRP A 120 8.38 -14.69 13.08
C TRP A 120 7.65 -13.35 13.28
N LEU A 121 6.32 -13.37 13.48
CA LEU A 121 5.54 -12.17 13.74
C LEU A 121 5.99 -11.46 15.03
N TYR A 122 6.50 -12.20 16.01
CA TYR A 122 6.96 -11.64 17.29
C TYR A 122 8.42 -11.16 17.26
N LEU A 123 9.15 -11.42 16.18
CA LEU A 123 10.52 -10.93 16.04
C LEU A 123 10.52 -9.43 15.74
N PRO A 124 11.53 -8.69 16.23
CA PRO A 124 11.68 -7.29 15.89
C PRO A 124 11.84 -7.15 14.37
N ILE A 125 11.25 -6.11 13.79
CA ILE A 125 11.51 -5.78 12.40
C ILE A 125 12.97 -5.35 12.26
N LYS A 126 13.65 -5.87 11.25
CA LYS A 126 15.00 -5.38 10.92
C LYS A 126 14.86 -4.19 9.99
N MET A 127 14.95 -3.00 10.58
CA MET A 127 15.07 -1.77 9.83
C MET A 127 16.41 -1.13 10.13
N ASP A 128 17.19 -0.85 9.10
CA ASP A 128 18.36 0.02 9.21
C ASP A 128 17.91 1.48 9.25
N ILE A 129 17.27 1.85 10.36
CA ILE A 129 16.94 3.23 10.66
C ILE A 129 17.63 3.50 12.00
N ASN A 130 18.43 4.57 12.06
CA ASN A 130 19.06 5.09 13.29
C ASN A 130 18.04 5.63 14.31
N ARG A 131 16.93 4.93 14.52
CA ARG A 131 15.86 5.26 15.46
C ARG A 131 15.61 4.04 16.33
N ASP A 132 15.54 4.25 17.64
CA ASP A 132 15.08 3.24 18.61
C ASP A 132 13.60 2.91 18.37
N ILE A 133 13.32 2.15 17.31
CA ILE A 133 11.97 1.70 16.94
C ILE A 133 11.85 0.24 17.38
N ASN A 134 11.06 0.01 18.42
CA ASN A 134 10.74 -1.32 18.93
C ASN A 134 9.43 -1.83 18.30
N PHE A 135 9.43 -2.05 16.99
CA PHE A 135 8.31 -2.71 16.30
C PHE A 135 8.65 -4.17 16.00
N THR A 136 7.62 -5.00 16.03
CA THR A 136 7.66 -6.38 15.56
C THR A 136 7.16 -6.49 14.12
N ASN A 137 7.41 -7.62 13.48
CA ASN A 137 6.83 -7.91 12.17
C ASN A 137 5.29 -7.93 12.22
N PHE A 138 4.72 -8.30 13.37
CA PHE A 138 3.28 -8.21 13.63
C PHE A 138 2.79 -6.76 13.57
N ASP A 139 3.46 -5.85 14.28
CA ASP A 139 3.07 -4.44 14.34
C ASP A 139 3.06 -3.81 12.95
N VAL A 140 4.11 -4.07 12.16
CA VAL A 140 4.20 -3.57 10.78
C VAL A 140 3.13 -4.19 9.88
N THR A 141 2.89 -5.50 9.99
CA THR A 141 1.85 -6.18 9.21
C THR A 141 0.46 -5.62 9.54
N MET A 142 0.18 -5.38 10.81
CA MET A 142 -1.10 -4.81 11.28
C MET A 142 -1.25 -3.35 10.86
N GLU A 143 -0.22 -2.54 11.00
CA GLU A 143 -0.24 -1.13 10.62
C GLU A 143 -0.49 -0.98 9.11
N MET A 144 0.20 -1.77 8.28
CA MET A 144 -0.02 -1.76 6.84
C MET A 144 -1.42 -2.25 6.46
N ALA A 145 -1.99 -3.20 7.19
CA ALA A 145 -3.38 -3.61 6.98
C ALA A 145 -4.37 -2.46 7.31
N GLN A 146 -4.16 -1.75 8.42
CA GLN A 146 -5.01 -0.62 8.83
C GLN A 146 -4.90 0.55 7.85
N HIS A 147 -3.66 0.93 7.50
CA HIS A 147 -3.33 1.98 6.55
C HIS A 147 -4.00 1.72 5.19
N THR A 148 -3.84 0.51 4.67
CA THR A 148 -4.44 0.13 3.37
C THR A 148 -5.95 0.18 3.41
N MET A 149 -6.58 -0.33 4.47
CA MET A 149 -8.04 -0.28 4.62
C MET A 149 -8.57 1.16 4.73
N TYR A 150 -7.85 2.06 5.41
CA TYR A 150 -8.20 3.47 5.49
C TYR A 150 -8.23 4.10 4.09
N HIS A 151 -7.19 3.90 3.29
CA HIS A 151 -7.11 4.47 1.95
C HIS A 151 -8.10 3.87 0.96
N ILE A 152 -8.37 2.56 1.06
CA ILE A 152 -9.47 1.92 0.32
C ILE A 152 -10.80 2.59 0.68
N GLY A 153 -11.10 2.74 1.96
CA GLY A 153 -12.33 3.38 2.43
C GLY A 153 -12.45 4.85 1.99
N HIS A 154 -11.34 5.58 1.98
CA HIS A 154 -11.28 6.95 1.48
C HIS A 154 -11.62 7.01 -0.01
N CYS A 155 -10.92 6.24 -0.84
CA CYS A 155 -11.15 6.15 -2.28
C CYS A 155 -12.62 5.77 -2.58
N GLU A 156 -13.14 4.78 -1.87
CA GLU A 156 -14.54 4.38 -1.99
C GLU A 156 -15.52 5.50 -1.65
N ALA A 157 -15.26 6.27 -0.58
CA ALA A 157 -16.11 7.39 -0.20
C ALA A 157 -16.20 8.41 -1.34
N VAL A 158 -15.07 8.76 -1.96
CA VAL A 158 -15.04 9.70 -3.09
C VAL A 158 -15.77 9.14 -4.32
N LEU A 159 -15.64 7.83 -4.61
CA LEU A 159 -16.40 7.19 -5.70
C LEU A 159 -17.92 7.29 -5.46
N ARG A 160 -18.37 7.05 -4.21
CA ARG A 160 -19.79 7.13 -3.84
C ARG A 160 -20.34 8.56 -3.96
N GLU A 161 -19.56 9.56 -3.56
CA GLU A 161 -19.92 10.98 -3.73
C GLU A 161 -20.16 11.36 -5.19
N HIS A 162 -19.52 10.65 -6.12
CA HIS A 162 -19.69 10.79 -7.57
C HIS A 162 -20.65 9.76 -8.16
N THR A 163 -21.50 9.11 -7.34
CA THR A 163 -22.51 8.12 -7.73
C THR A 163 -21.97 6.88 -8.46
N ILE A 164 -20.68 6.59 -8.32
CA ILE A 164 -20.04 5.40 -8.88
C ILE A 164 -20.25 4.23 -7.91
N LYS A 165 -20.82 3.14 -8.42
CA LYS A 165 -21.05 1.92 -7.63
C LYS A 165 -19.74 1.14 -7.51
N ILE A 166 -19.39 0.78 -6.30
CA ILE A 166 -18.26 -0.09 -5.99
C ILE A 166 -18.77 -1.52 -5.89
N LYS A 167 -17.95 -2.50 -6.29
CA LYS A 167 -18.26 -3.92 -6.05
C LYS A 167 -18.31 -4.18 -4.55
N THR A 168 -19.30 -4.92 -4.08
CA THR A 168 -19.33 -5.33 -2.67
C THR A 168 -18.21 -6.33 -2.41
N TYR A 169 -17.27 -5.98 -1.54
CA TYR A 169 -16.11 -6.83 -1.22
C TYR A 169 -16.36 -7.82 -0.09
N LEU A 170 -17.60 -7.90 0.40
CA LEU A 170 -18.04 -8.86 1.40
C LEU A 170 -18.57 -10.10 0.66
N GLY A 171 -17.74 -11.15 0.62
CA GLY A 171 -18.09 -12.46 0.10
C GLY A 171 -18.71 -13.37 1.16
N TYR A 172 -19.60 -12.84 2.00
CA TYR A 172 -20.39 -13.62 2.96
C TYR A 172 -21.88 -13.47 2.66
#